data_AF-A0A7Y6PI77-F1
#
_entry.id   AF-A0A7Y6PI77-F1
#
_cell.length_a   1.000
_cell.length_b   1.000
_cell.length_c   1.000
_cell.angle_alpha   90.00
_cell.angle_beta   90.00
_cell.angle_gamma   90.00
#
_symmetry.space_group_name_H-M   'P 1'
#
loop_
_entity.id
_entity.type
_entity.pdbx_description
1 polymer ?
#
loop_
_entity_poly.entity_id
_entity_poly.type
_entity_poly.pdbx_seq_one_letter_code
_entity_poly.pdbx_strand_id
1 'polypeptide(L)'
;SEDVVNPLFIWYLKPEYAKSAKWTLYDLQDKLSQHGWMVPAYTLPSKLEDYVVMRVVVRQGFSRDMADMLLGDINNAIAELEKLEYPTPTRMAQEKNLPVEAKMFNHGGRRKTVKK
;
A
#
# COMPACT_ATOMS: atom_id res chain seq x y z
N SER A 1 19.85 -23.86 7.57
CA SER A 1 20.41 -22.51 7.66
C SER A 1 19.75 -21.82 8.83
N GLU A 2 20.51 -21.16 9.70
CA GLU A 2 19.98 -20.34 10.82
C GLU A 2 19.47 -18.97 10.34
N ASP A 3 19.18 -18.83 9.05
CA ASP A 3 18.66 -17.61 8.47
C ASP A 3 17.20 -17.42 8.86
N VAL A 4 16.97 -16.57 9.86
CA VAL A 4 15.65 -16.00 10.11
C VAL A 4 15.31 -15.10 8.93
N VAL A 5 14.59 -15.65 7.96
CA VAL A 5 14.01 -14.88 6.86
C VAL A 5 13.11 -13.82 7.47
N ASN A 6 13.36 -12.55 7.13
CA ASN A 6 12.58 -11.44 7.64
C ASN A 6 11.10 -11.65 7.26
N PRO A 7 10.15 -11.80 8.21
CA PRO A 7 8.78 -12.15 7.87
C PRO A 7 8.14 -10.97 7.12
N LEU A 8 8.05 -11.12 5.81
CA LEU A 8 7.72 -10.06 4.88
C LEU A 8 6.57 -10.48 3.98
N PHE A 9 5.55 -9.64 3.92
CA PHE A 9 4.40 -9.80 3.04
C PHE A 9 4.41 -8.68 2.02
N ILE A 10 4.34 -9.05 0.74
CA ILE A 10 4.19 -8.12 -0.37
C ILE A 10 2.98 -8.59 -1.17
N TRP A 11 2.09 -7.67 -1.52
CA TRP A 11 0.95 -7.96 -2.36
C TRP A 11 0.68 -6.81 -3.33
N TYR A 12 -0.12 -7.11 -4.33
CA TYR A 12 -0.63 -6.15 -5.30
C TYR A 12 -2.09 -6.45 -5.61
N LEU A 13 -2.80 -5.52 -6.24
CA LEU A 13 -4.17 -5.76 -6.68
C LEU A 13 -4.18 -6.81 -7.79
N LYS A 14 -5.06 -7.80 -7.69
CA LYS A 14 -5.23 -8.81 -8.75
C LYS A 14 -5.49 -8.11 -10.08
N PRO A 15 -4.82 -8.47 -11.18
CA PRO A 15 -4.94 -7.75 -12.46
C PRO A 15 -6.38 -7.60 -12.97
N GLU A 16 -7.21 -8.62 -12.77
CA GLU A 16 -8.63 -8.60 -13.17
C GLU A 16 -9.43 -7.56 -12.39
N TYR A 17 -9.24 -7.51 -11.07
CA TYR A 17 -9.88 -6.53 -10.21
C TYR A 17 -9.32 -5.12 -10.44
N ALA A 18 -8.01 -5.02 -10.70
CA ALA A 18 -7.36 -3.74 -10.95
C ALA A 18 -7.95 -3.02 -12.18
N LYS A 19 -8.48 -3.73 -13.18
CA LYS A 19 -9.09 -3.11 -14.37
C LYS A 19 -10.36 -2.32 -14.07
N SER A 20 -11.13 -2.70 -13.06
CA SER A 20 -12.39 -2.05 -12.68
C SER A 20 -12.31 -1.23 -11.39
N ALA A 21 -11.25 -1.42 -10.60
CA ALA A 21 -11.07 -0.72 -9.35
C ALA A 21 -10.86 0.78 -9.57
N LYS A 22 -11.53 1.60 -8.76
CA LYS A 22 -11.49 3.07 -8.83
C LYS A 22 -10.37 3.68 -8.01
N TRP A 23 -9.64 2.87 -7.24
CA TRP A 23 -8.60 3.28 -6.30
C TRP A 23 -7.34 2.45 -6.51
N THR A 24 -6.21 2.88 -5.93
CA THR A 24 -4.91 2.18 -6.00
C THR A 24 -4.36 1.91 -4.61
N LEU A 25 -3.31 1.09 -4.49
CA LEU A 25 -2.66 0.83 -3.20
C LEU A 25 -2.11 2.10 -2.53
N TYR A 26 -1.89 3.19 -3.27
CA TYR A 26 -1.56 4.49 -2.69
C TYR A 26 -2.72 5.09 -1.89
N ASP A 27 -3.96 4.92 -2.36
CA ASP A 27 -5.15 5.39 -1.63
C ASP A 27 -5.39 4.52 -0.39
N LEU A 28 -5.15 3.21 -0.49
CA LEU A 28 -5.22 2.30 0.66
C LEU A 28 -4.16 2.67 1.72
N GLN A 29 -2.93 2.98 1.30
CA GLN A 29 -1.90 3.48 2.20
C GLN A 29 -2.37 4.75 2.93
N ASP A 30 -2.95 5.70 2.20
CA ASP A 30 -3.45 6.95 2.78
C ASP A 30 -4.57 6.71 3.80
N LYS A 31 -5.49 5.77 3.52
CA LYS A 31 -6.53 5.37 4.47
C LYS A 31 -5.96 4.70 5.71
N LEU A 32 -5.07 3.72 5.55
CA LEU A 32 -4.41 3.05 6.67
C LEU A 32 -3.63 4.03 7.56
N SER A 33 -3.01 5.06 6.97
CA SER A 33 -2.28 6.07 7.73
C SER A 33 -3.17 6.90 8.67
N GLN A 34 -4.45 7.07 8.35
CA GLN A 34 -5.43 7.76 9.21
C GLN A 34 -5.74 6.94 10.48
N HIS A 35 -5.59 5.62 10.41
CA HIS A 35 -5.71 4.68 11.52
C HIS A 35 -4.36 4.44 12.23
N GLY A 36 -3.31 5.19 11.88
CA GLY A 36 -1.98 5.07 12.46
C GLY A 36 -1.10 3.96 11.84
N TRP A 37 -1.61 3.23 10.85
CA TRP A 37 -0.85 2.20 10.16
C TRP A 37 0.04 2.78 9.06
N MET A 38 1.34 2.55 9.16
CA MET A 38 2.32 3.02 8.19
C MET A 38 2.71 1.89 7.22
N VAL A 39 1.81 1.59 6.28
CA VAL A 39 2.00 0.50 5.31
C VAL A 39 2.34 1.06 3.92
N PRO A 40 3.60 0.97 3.46
CA PRO A 40 4.03 1.61 2.22
C PRO A 40 3.53 0.89 0.95
N ALA A 41 3.14 1.69 -0.05
CA ALA A 41 2.90 1.31 -1.43
C ALA A 41 3.94 1.95 -2.37
N TYR A 42 4.43 1.21 -3.36
CA TYR A 42 5.43 1.67 -4.33
C TYR A 42 5.39 0.83 -5.62
N THR A 43 5.87 1.40 -6.73
CA THR A 43 6.06 0.66 -7.98
C THR A 43 7.31 -0.21 -7.92
N LEU A 44 7.27 -1.40 -8.54
CA LEU A 44 8.44 -2.25 -8.64
C LEU A 44 9.54 -1.60 -9.51
N PRO A 45 10.82 -1.97 -9.29
CA PRO A 45 11.95 -1.44 -10.04
C PRO A 45 11.92 -1.88 -11.52
N SER A 46 12.91 -1.40 -12.28
CA SER A 46 12.97 -1.41 -13.74
C SER A 46 12.37 -2.64 -14.44
N LYS A 47 11.57 -2.41 -15.49
CA LYS A 47 10.84 -3.40 -16.31
C LYS A 47 9.56 -3.98 -15.67
N LEU A 48 9.16 -3.48 -14.50
CA LEU A 48 7.95 -3.87 -13.77
C LEU A 48 7.23 -2.67 -13.14
N GLU A 49 7.44 -1.47 -13.67
CA GLU A 49 6.93 -0.20 -13.12
C GLU A 49 5.40 -0.14 -13.07
N ASP A 50 4.72 -0.94 -13.89
CA ASP A 50 3.25 -1.03 -13.93
C ASP A 50 2.66 -1.68 -12.66
N TYR A 51 3.49 -2.41 -11.91
CA TYR A 51 3.07 -3.09 -10.69
C TYR A 51 3.30 -2.23 -9.47
N VAL A 52 2.21 -1.67 -8.94
CA VAL A 52 2.20 -1.07 -7.60
C VAL A 52 2.01 -2.20 -6.59
N VAL A 53 2.94 -2.29 -5.64
CA VAL A 53 2.91 -3.25 -4.54
C VAL A 53 2.74 -2.53 -3.21
N MET A 54 2.18 -3.22 -2.22
CA MET A 54 2.13 -2.82 -0.83
C MET A 54 2.90 -3.83 0.01
N ARG A 55 3.60 -3.37 1.07
CA ARG A 55 4.53 -4.20 1.83
C ARG A 55 4.37 -4.06 3.34
N VAL A 56 4.30 -5.19 4.06
CA VAL A 56 4.35 -5.25 5.52
C VAL A 56 5.53 -6.11 5.97
N VAL A 57 6.37 -5.54 6.83
CA VAL A 57 7.44 -6.27 7.53
C VAL A 57 6.99 -6.52 8.96
N VAL A 58 6.85 -7.78 9.35
CA VAL A 58 6.48 -8.17 10.71
C VAL A 58 7.75 -8.28 11.55
N ARG A 59 7.80 -7.53 12.65
CA ARG A 59 8.94 -7.49 13.57
C ARG A 59 8.58 -8.08 14.93
N GLN A 60 9.60 -8.36 15.74
CA GLN A 60 9.42 -8.70 17.15
C GLN A 60 8.52 -7.65 17.83
N GLY A 61 7.47 -8.12 18.53
CA GLY A 61 6.46 -7.26 19.16
C GLY A 61 5.19 -7.02 18.33
N PHE A 62 5.14 -7.41 17.05
CA PHE A 62 3.89 -7.40 16.29
C PHE A 62 3.05 -8.63 16.65
N SER A 63 2.11 -8.45 17.58
CA SER A 63 1.29 -9.54 18.12
C SER A 63 0.21 -10.02 17.14
N ARG A 64 -0.42 -11.15 17.47
CA ARG A 64 -1.58 -11.63 16.70
C ARG A 64 -2.74 -10.63 16.73
N ASP A 65 -3.02 -10.04 17.89
CA ASP A 65 -4.09 -9.04 18.03
C ASP A 65 -3.83 -7.81 17.16
N MET A 66 -2.57 -7.35 17.07
CA MET A 66 -2.19 -6.27 16.15
C MET A 66 -2.40 -6.65 14.69
N ALA A 67 -2.14 -7.91 14.32
CA ALA A 67 -2.41 -8.41 12.98
C ALA A 67 -3.91 -8.40 12.68
N ASP A 68 -4.75 -8.84 13.63
CA ASP A 68 -6.20 -8.84 13.47
C ASP A 68 -6.76 -7.41 13.39
N MET A 69 -6.22 -6.46 14.17
CA MET A 69 -6.56 -5.02 14.04
C MET A 69 -6.19 -4.46 12.66
N LEU A 70 -4.97 -4.73 12.17
CA LEU A 70 -4.52 -4.29 10.85
C LEU A 70 -5.43 -4.84 9.74
N LEU A 71 -5.78 -6.13 9.81
CA LEU A 71 -6.69 -6.74 8.84
C LEU A 71 -8.09 -6.12 8.89
N GLY A 72 -8.60 -5.79 10.08
CA GLY A 72 -9.84 -5.05 10.27
C GLY A 72 -9.81 -3.68 9.57
N ASP A 73 -8.77 -2.90 9.81
CA ASP A 73 -8.62 -1.56 9.20
C ASP A 73 -8.41 -1.63 7.67
N ILE A 74 -7.71 -2.66 7.17
CA ILE A 74 -7.61 -2.92 5.72
C ILE A 74 -9.00 -3.17 5.12
N ASN A 75 -9.80 -4.04 5.74
CA ASN A 75 -11.15 -4.36 5.23
C ASN A 75 -12.06 -3.13 5.26
N ASN A 76 -12.03 -2.34 6.33
CA ASN A 76 -12.81 -1.11 6.45
C ASN A 76 -12.39 -0.07 5.40
N ALA A 77 -11.09 0.14 5.22
CA ALA A 77 -10.55 1.05 4.22
C ALA A 77 -10.96 0.63 2.80
N ILE A 78 -10.87 -0.66 2.47
CA ILE A 78 -11.33 -1.20 1.17
C ILE A 78 -12.84 -0.96 1.01
N ALA A 79 -13.66 -1.27 2.02
CA ALA A 79 -15.11 -1.07 1.94
C ALA A 79 -15.50 0.40 1.73
N GLU A 80 -14.72 1.36 2.23
CA GLU A 80 -14.91 2.78 1.93
C GLU A 80 -14.47 3.14 0.50
N LEU A 81 -13.33 2.63 0.05
CA LEU A 81 -12.79 2.88 -1.29
C LEU A 81 -13.68 2.28 -2.39
N GLU A 82 -14.35 1.17 -2.11
CA GLU A 82 -15.33 0.54 -3.02
C GLU A 82 -16.58 1.40 -3.24
N LYS A 83 -16.93 2.30 -2.31
CA LYS A 83 -18.08 3.19 -2.43
C LYS A 83 -17.83 4.39 -3.34
N LEU A 84 -16.60 4.57 -3.83
CA LEU A 84 -16.28 5.68 -4.71
C LEU A 84 -17.08 5.59 -6.01
N GLU A 85 -17.67 6.71 -6.42
CA GLU A 85 -18.39 6.79 -7.70
C GLU A 85 -17.41 6.99 -8.86
N TYR A 86 -16.35 7.78 -8.64
CA TYR A 86 -15.36 8.18 -9.64
C TYR A 86 -13.96 7.68 -9.28
N PRO A 87 -13.07 7.47 -10.27
CA PRO A 87 -11.70 7.06 -10.03
C PRO A 87 -10.91 8.12 -9.25
N THR A 88 -10.04 7.67 -8.35
CA THR A 88 -9.15 8.54 -7.59
C THR A 88 -8.09 9.17 -8.49
N PRO A 89 -7.46 10.28 -8.07
CA PRO A 89 -6.34 10.87 -8.80
C PRO A 89 -5.18 9.89 -9.02
N THR A 90 -4.88 9.04 -8.05
CA THR A 90 -3.80 8.04 -8.16
C THR A 90 -4.14 6.97 -9.20
N ARG A 91 -5.42 6.56 -9.28
CA ARG A 91 -5.93 5.65 -10.32
C ARG A 91 -5.79 6.25 -11.72
N MET A 92 -6.28 7.46 -11.91
CA MET A 92 -6.17 8.17 -13.20
C MET A 92 -4.71 8.39 -13.62
N ALA A 93 -3.82 8.65 -12.66
CA ALA A 93 -2.39 8.78 -12.93
C ALA A 93 -1.77 7.45 -13.37
N GLN A 94 -2.11 6.34 -12.69
CA GLN A 94 -1.62 5.01 -13.03
C GLN A 94 -2.06 4.59 -14.45
N GLU A 95 -3.31 4.84 -14.83
CA GLU A 95 -3.82 4.54 -16.18
C GLU A 95 -3.12 5.33 -17.29
N LYS A 96 -2.69 6.55 -16.98
CA LYS A 96 -1.93 7.41 -17.89
C LYS A 96 -0.42 7.16 -17.85
N ASN A 97 0.04 6.14 -17.10
CA ASN A 97 1.45 5.86 -16.83
C ASN A 97 2.21 7.09 -16.31
N LEU A 98 1.53 7.93 -15.52
CA LEU A 98 2.13 9.09 -14.87
C LEU A 98 2.75 8.67 -13.54
N PRO A 99 3.90 9.25 -13.16
CA PRO A 99 4.53 8.94 -11.88
C PRO A 99 3.62 9.38 -10.73
N VAL A 100 3.27 8.43 -9.85
CA VAL A 100 2.58 8.72 -8.59
C VAL A 100 3.63 8.96 -7.51
N GLU A 101 3.61 10.14 -6.88
CA GLU A 101 4.51 10.41 -5.76
C GLU A 101 4.16 9.52 -4.56
N ALA A 102 4.99 8.52 -4.30
CA ALA A 102 4.85 7.68 -3.12
C ALA A 102 5.14 8.50 -1.85
N LYS A 103 4.18 8.55 -0.92
CA LYS A 103 4.45 9.09 0.43
C LYS A 103 5.25 8.06 1.21
N MET A 104 6.57 8.20 1.24
CA MET A 104 7.44 7.36 2.06
C MET A 104 7.55 7.93 3.47
N PHE A 105 7.31 7.09 4.47
CA PHE A 105 7.50 7.44 5.87
C PHE A 105 8.71 6.70 6.43
N ASN A 106 9.49 7.37 7.28
CA ASN A 106 10.53 6.70 8.05
C ASN A 106 10.00 6.20 9.41
N HIS A 107 10.76 5.34 10.10
CA HIS A 107 10.41 4.82 11.43
C HIS A 107 10.20 5.89 12.53
N GLY A 108 10.46 7.17 12.24
CA GLY A 108 10.18 8.31 13.11
C GLY A 108 8.98 9.15 12.67
N GLY A 109 8.12 8.63 11.78
CA GLY A 109 6.92 9.34 11.31
C GLY A 109 7.17 10.53 10.38
N ARG A 110 8.42 10.81 10.00
CA ARG A 110 8.73 11.93 9.10
C ARG A 110 8.58 11.52 7.64
N ARG A 111 7.87 12.36 6.89
CA ARG A 111 7.73 12.28 5.43
C ARG A 111 9.08 12.53 4.76
N LYS A 112 9.50 11.65 3.87
CA LYS A 112 10.59 11.92 2.93
C LYS A 112 10.01 12.06 1.53
N THR A 113 10.32 13.19 0.87
CA THR A 113 10.18 13.33 -0.58
C THR A 113 11.39 12.68 -1.24
N VAL A 114 11.17 11.69 -2.10
CA VAL A 114 12.23 11.16 -2.96
C VAL A 114 12.37 12.15 -4.11
N LYS A 115 13.43 12.95 -4.12
CA LYS A 115 13.86 13.61 -5.35
C LYS A 115 14.46 12.52 -6.25
N LYS A 116 13.95 12.47 -7.48
CA LYS A 116 14.46 11.63 -8.56
C LYS A 116 15.91 11.97 -8.86
#